data_AF-A0A1P9WRB2-F1
#
_entry.id   AF-A0A1P9WRB2-F1
#
_cell.length_a   1.000
_cell.length_b   1.000
_cell.length_c   1.000
_cell.angle_alpha   90.00
_cell.angle_beta   90.00
_cell.angle_gamma   90.00
#
_symmetry.space_group_name_H-M   'P 1'
#
loop_
_entity.id
_entity.type
_entity.pdbx_description
1 polymer ?
#
loop_
_entity_poly.entity_id
_entity_poly.type
_entity_poly.pdbx_seq_one_letter_code
_entity_poly.pdbx_strand_id
1 'polypeptide(L)'
;MPSTTLSPITTAQIQVASEIGTLRRLLIHSPDRGLGKVVPSKAQDWLFEDIVNLNMMRRDEYDYYVKLLLYFLDPEKVQGRKADTTPNRNFFKPDHDDYFRSDKVIDIQVLLTDILQNEVIRTKLIASICGIERTSFQTQQQLHEYDPVELAKIMISGSLPDQTMLFAPLPNFIFTRDIGIVINDHILLNKPAKLARTREALLAQYFFHYHPIFASYRDKIIEIPDNEHAFLLSDTDVNRDVTRSTLEGGDVMMIAPRHLLVGVSERTTLYAAQQVMRLVFEKNVVDKVTIIKIPKKRDYMHIDTVFTQVKRNVWVLLGSLARTGDEAKKRDVLHFFAPKDMSEELRILQFIKGLEHKPIEIENLEDLLTDISKNDLGAAEPVRFIYSGNNEFPFGAREQWTDSCNLLALKDGVVVGYDRNDRTLEAFRQAGFDVVGAAELIERFEDGEASPQTLENTFIMLPSAELSRARGGSHCMSLPLLRDAV
;
A
#
# COMPACT_ATOMS: atom_id res chain seq x y z
N MET A 1 -40.42 -7.07 9.12
CA MET A 1 -39.01 -7.06 8.71
C MET A 1 -38.65 -5.62 8.42
N PRO A 2 -37.87 -4.92 9.26
CA PRO A 2 -37.43 -3.58 8.91
C PRO A 2 -36.45 -3.71 7.75
N SER A 3 -36.82 -3.11 6.62
CA SER A 3 -35.95 -2.88 5.48
C SER A 3 -34.78 -2.00 5.95
N THR A 4 -33.59 -2.57 6.06
CA THR A 4 -32.34 -1.83 6.18
C THR A 4 -32.03 -1.20 4.83
N THR A 5 -32.72 -0.09 4.53
CA THR A 5 -32.29 0.83 3.48
C THR A 5 -30.90 1.34 3.87
N LEU A 6 -29.87 0.83 3.18
CA LEU A 6 -28.52 1.37 3.17
C LEU A 6 -28.64 2.89 3.00
N SER A 7 -28.24 3.67 4.01
CA SER A 7 -28.03 5.10 3.78
C SER A 7 -26.95 5.21 2.72
N PRO A 8 -27.23 5.83 1.56
CA PRO A 8 -26.24 5.92 0.50
C PRO A 8 -25.07 6.72 1.05
N ILE A 9 -23.89 6.11 1.10
CA ILE A 9 -22.64 6.81 1.40
C ILE A 9 -22.55 7.94 0.36
N THR A 10 -22.80 9.17 0.81
CA THR A 10 -22.66 10.38 0.01
C THR A 10 -21.20 10.51 -0.43
N THR A 11 -20.98 11.10 -1.61
CA THR A 11 -19.65 11.28 -2.20
C THR A 11 -18.65 11.78 -1.15
N ALA A 12 -17.58 11.04 -0.96
CA ALA A 12 -16.61 11.36 0.07
C ALA A 12 -15.48 12.23 -0.50
N GLN A 13 -14.98 13.16 0.29
CA GLN A 13 -13.79 13.91 -0.08
C GLN A 13 -12.58 12.97 -0.17
N ILE A 14 -11.90 12.99 -1.31
CA ILE A 14 -10.63 12.31 -1.58
C ILE A 14 -9.59 13.38 -1.84
N GLN A 15 -8.54 13.37 -1.04
CA GLN A 15 -7.40 14.29 -1.13
C GLN A 15 -6.22 13.73 -0.34
N VAL A 16 -5.13 13.37 -1.01
CA VAL A 16 -3.86 12.99 -0.36
C VAL A 16 -2.73 13.81 -0.96
N ALA A 17 -2.16 14.72 -0.18
CA ALA A 17 -1.14 15.67 -0.63
C ALA A 17 0.23 15.48 0.06
N SER A 18 0.33 14.53 0.98
CA SER A 18 1.55 14.18 1.73
C SER A 18 1.42 12.77 2.33
N GLU A 19 2.52 12.17 2.76
CA GLU A 19 2.49 10.89 3.49
C GLU A 19 2.24 11.05 5.00
N ILE A 20 2.52 12.23 5.57
CA ILE A 20 2.49 12.48 7.03
C ILE A 20 1.30 13.33 7.50
N GLY A 21 0.51 13.88 6.59
CA GLY A 21 -0.72 14.58 6.94
C GLY A 21 -1.66 13.67 7.72
N THR A 22 -2.38 14.24 8.70
CA THR A 22 -3.29 13.46 9.56
C THR A 22 -4.24 12.63 8.71
N LEU A 23 -4.21 11.32 8.89
CA LEU A 23 -5.02 10.36 8.16
C LEU A 23 -6.48 10.49 8.58
N ARG A 24 -7.37 10.70 7.61
CA ARG A 24 -8.82 10.88 7.84
C ARG A 24 -9.66 9.77 7.24
N ARG A 25 -9.19 9.15 6.16
CA ARG A 25 -9.89 8.05 5.48
C ARG A 25 -8.89 7.16 4.74
N LEU A 26 -9.13 5.86 4.74
CA LEU A 26 -8.37 4.89 3.96
C LEU A 26 -9.24 3.69 3.51
N LEU A 27 -8.74 2.97 2.51
CA LEU A 27 -9.17 1.62 2.22
C LEU A 27 -8.26 0.60 2.92
N ILE A 28 -8.86 -0.50 3.34
CA ILE A 28 -8.21 -1.70 3.87
C ILE A 28 -8.85 -2.95 3.25
N HIS A 29 -8.25 -4.11 3.47
CA HIS A 29 -8.86 -5.40 3.17
C HIS A 29 -8.51 -6.40 4.26
N SER A 30 -9.54 -6.87 4.95
CA SER A 30 -9.37 -7.83 6.04
C SER A 30 -8.88 -9.17 5.51
N PRO A 31 -7.92 -9.86 6.18
CA PRO A 31 -7.46 -11.19 5.77
C PRO A 31 -8.65 -12.12 5.53
N ASP A 32 -8.85 -12.59 4.30
CA ASP A 32 -10.03 -13.37 3.90
C ASP A 32 -9.75 -14.90 3.88
N ARG A 33 -10.77 -15.69 3.49
CA ARG A 33 -10.66 -17.16 3.49
C ARG A 33 -9.68 -17.69 2.44
N GLY A 34 -9.37 -16.92 1.40
CA GLY A 34 -8.40 -17.26 0.36
C GLY A 34 -6.97 -17.30 0.88
N LEU A 35 -6.62 -16.41 1.82
CA LEU A 35 -5.30 -16.39 2.45
C LEU A 35 -4.99 -17.70 3.20
N GLY A 36 -6.01 -18.31 3.82
CA GLY A 36 -5.90 -19.60 4.51
C GLY A 36 -5.78 -20.81 3.57
N LYS A 37 -5.81 -20.60 2.25
CA LYS A 37 -5.74 -21.66 1.23
C LYS A 37 -4.47 -21.62 0.39
N VAL A 38 -3.52 -20.74 0.74
CA VAL A 38 -2.21 -20.72 0.10
C VAL A 38 -1.45 -21.99 0.47
N VAL A 39 -1.10 -22.80 -0.54
CA VAL A 39 -0.31 -24.03 -0.37
C VAL A 39 1.16 -23.77 -0.69
N PRO A 40 2.12 -24.48 -0.06
CA PRO A 40 3.55 -24.13 -0.17
C PRO A 40 4.05 -24.19 -1.61
N SER A 41 3.58 -25.17 -2.39
CA SER A 41 3.96 -25.33 -3.80
C SER A 41 3.44 -24.22 -4.72
N LYS A 42 2.51 -23.38 -4.25
CA LYS A 42 1.92 -22.27 -5.01
C LYS A 42 2.14 -20.89 -4.39
N ALA A 43 2.72 -20.83 -3.19
CA ALA A 43 2.98 -19.57 -2.49
C ALA A 43 3.75 -18.59 -3.38
N GLN A 44 4.88 -19.04 -3.97
CA GLN A 44 5.68 -18.21 -4.87
C GLN A 44 4.95 -17.84 -6.18
N ASP A 45 4.17 -18.76 -6.76
CA ASP A 45 3.35 -18.51 -7.96
C ASP A 45 2.29 -17.43 -7.70
N TRP A 46 1.78 -17.36 -6.47
CA TRP A 46 0.78 -16.38 -6.02
C TRP A 46 1.41 -15.19 -5.29
N LEU A 47 2.73 -15.04 -5.38
CA LEU A 47 3.52 -13.95 -4.82
C LEU A 47 3.35 -13.79 -3.30
N PHE A 48 3.09 -14.89 -2.61
CA PHE A 48 2.99 -14.98 -1.16
C PHE A 48 4.20 -15.75 -0.62
N GLU A 49 4.94 -15.17 0.32
CA GLU A 49 6.28 -15.68 0.64
C GLU A 49 6.26 -16.85 1.64
N ASP A 50 5.21 -16.98 2.45
CA ASP A 50 5.10 -18.06 3.43
C ASP A 50 3.64 -18.36 3.79
N ILE A 51 3.37 -19.54 4.36
CA ILE A 51 2.03 -19.95 4.79
C ILE A 51 1.76 -19.41 6.18
N VAL A 52 0.66 -18.68 6.31
CA VAL A 52 0.29 -17.99 7.54
C VAL A 52 -0.76 -18.74 8.33
N ASN A 53 -0.70 -18.62 9.66
CA ASN A 53 -1.83 -19.01 10.50
C ASN A 53 -2.91 -17.92 10.44
N LEU A 54 -3.92 -18.13 9.60
CA LEU A 54 -4.97 -17.14 9.36
C LEU A 54 -5.70 -16.69 10.63
N ASN A 55 -5.89 -17.57 11.62
CA ASN A 55 -6.58 -17.21 12.86
C ASN A 55 -5.72 -16.28 13.73
N MET A 56 -4.42 -16.56 13.82
CA MET A 56 -3.47 -15.74 14.57
C MET A 56 -3.27 -14.38 13.88
N MET A 57 -3.02 -14.37 12.57
CA MET A 57 -2.91 -13.14 11.77
C MET A 57 -4.13 -12.24 11.96
N ARG A 58 -5.33 -12.82 12.01
CA ARG A 58 -6.57 -12.10 12.22
C ARG A 58 -6.69 -11.56 13.64
N ARG A 59 -6.75 -12.45 14.64
CA ARG A 59 -7.09 -12.11 16.03
C ARG A 59 -6.01 -11.35 16.76
N ASP A 60 -4.78 -11.80 16.57
CA ASP A 60 -3.68 -11.41 17.43
C ASP A 60 -2.86 -10.27 16.81
N GLU A 61 -3.17 -9.89 15.56
CA GLU A 61 -2.38 -8.91 14.78
C GLU A 61 -3.29 -7.91 14.03
N TYR A 62 -3.99 -8.34 12.98
CA TYR A 62 -4.76 -7.44 12.11
C TYR A 62 -5.93 -6.75 12.83
N ASP A 63 -6.57 -7.40 13.79
CA ASP A 63 -7.63 -6.78 14.59
C ASP A 63 -7.12 -5.60 15.42
N TYR A 64 -5.88 -5.65 15.92
CA TYR A 64 -5.24 -4.50 16.57
C TYR A 64 -4.97 -3.37 15.58
N TYR A 65 -4.56 -3.69 14.35
CA TYR A 65 -4.37 -2.70 13.29
C TYR A 65 -5.68 -1.97 12.98
N VAL A 66 -6.78 -2.70 12.78
CA VAL A 66 -8.10 -2.12 12.51
C VAL A 66 -8.61 -1.29 13.70
N LYS A 67 -8.49 -1.80 14.93
CA LYS A 67 -8.88 -1.03 16.12
C LYS A 67 -8.10 0.27 16.20
N LEU A 68 -6.78 0.23 16.01
CA LEU A 68 -5.92 1.41 16.04
C LEU A 68 -6.37 2.45 15.00
N LEU A 69 -6.61 2.02 13.76
CA LEU A 69 -7.15 2.90 12.72
C LEU A 69 -8.50 3.50 13.13
N LEU A 70 -9.41 2.71 13.71
CA LEU A 70 -10.70 3.21 14.19
C LEU A 70 -10.55 4.22 15.33
N TYR A 71 -9.64 4.06 16.28
CA TYR A 71 -9.44 5.10 17.31
C TYR A 71 -8.97 6.42 16.70
N PHE A 72 -8.07 6.38 15.72
CA PHE A 72 -7.55 7.60 15.08
C PHE A 72 -8.57 8.25 14.15
N LEU A 73 -9.33 7.46 13.39
CA LEU A 73 -10.19 7.96 12.33
C LEU A 73 -11.66 8.05 12.76
N ASP A 74 -12.19 7.04 13.44
CA ASP A 74 -13.62 6.85 13.69
C ASP A 74 -13.92 6.30 15.11
N PRO A 75 -13.55 7.04 16.18
CA PRO A 75 -13.56 6.51 17.55
C PRO A 75 -14.94 6.07 18.01
N GLU A 76 -16.02 6.70 17.53
CA GLU A 76 -17.41 6.34 17.84
C GLU A 76 -17.75 4.89 17.48
N LYS A 77 -17.05 4.28 16.52
CA LYS A 77 -17.27 2.90 16.09
C LYS A 77 -16.57 1.85 16.97
N VAL A 78 -15.55 2.25 17.74
CA VAL A 78 -14.69 1.31 18.49
C VAL A 78 -14.66 1.57 19.99
N GLN A 79 -15.01 2.77 20.45
CA GLN A 79 -15.04 3.12 21.88
C GLN A 79 -15.85 2.10 22.71
N GLY A 80 -15.29 1.69 23.84
CA GLY A 80 -15.88 0.69 24.73
C GLY A 80 -15.58 -0.76 24.33
N ARG A 81 -14.80 -1.00 23.26
CA ARG A 81 -14.42 -2.34 22.79
C ARG A 81 -12.96 -2.69 23.13
N LYS A 82 -12.57 -2.55 24.41
CA LYS A 82 -11.23 -2.88 24.96
C LYS A 82 -10.67 -4.20 24.40
N ALA A 83 -11.39 -5.29 24.60
CA ALA A 83 -11.10 -6.59 23.97
C ALA A 83 -12.35 -7.07 23.24
N ASP A 84 -12.24 -7.42 21.94
CA ASP A 84 -13.34 -8.14 21.30
C ASP A 84 -13.18 -9.61 21.73
N THR A 85 -13.76 -9.93 22.89
CA THR A 85 -13.73 -11.28 23.46
C THR A 85 -14.74 -12.19 22.78
N THR A 86 -15.47 -11.72 21.75
CA THR A 86 -16.42 -12.56 21.04
C THR A 86 -15.65 -13.64 20.28
N PRO A 87 -15.98 -14.93 20.47
CA PRO A 87 -15.29 -16.02 19.77
C PRO A 87 -15.35 -15.85 18.25
N ASN A 88 -16.38 -15.16 17.76
CA ASN A 88 -16.70 -15.10 16.34
C ASN A 88 -16.08 -13.90 15.61
N ARG A 89 -15.50 -12.89 16.28
CA ARG A 89 -14.91 -11.69 15.64
C ARG A 89 -15.88 -10.97 14.68
N ASN A 90 -17.17 -10.96 14.99
CA ASN A 90 -18.19 -10.45 14.07
C ASN A 90 -17.97 -8.98 13.72
N PHE A 91 -17.44 -8.20 14.67
CA PHE A 91 -17.10 -6.79 14.49
C PHE A 91 -16.11 -6.54 13.34
N PHE A 92 -15.23 -7.50 13.03
CA PHE A 92 -14.18 -7.41 12.03
C PHE A 92 -14.51 -8.14 10.71
N LYS A 93 -15.74 -8.64 10.54
CA LYS A 93 -16.14 -9.41 9.36
C LYS A 93 -17.00 -8.57 8.44
N PRO A 94 -16.50 -8.15 7.25
CA PRO A 94 -17.26 -7.27 6.37
C PRO A 94 -18.60 -7.85 5.86
N ASP A 95 -18.79 -9.17 5.94
CA ASP A 95 -20.01 -9.87 5.58
C ASP A 95 -21.02 -10.05 6.73
N HIS A 96 -20.72 -9.56 7.93
CA HIS A 96 -21.60 -9.70 9.10
C HIS A 96 -22.37 -8.41 9.42
N ASP A 97 -23.55 -8.53 10.02
CA ASP A 97 -24.38 -7.38 10.41
C ASP A 97 -23.72 -6.51 11.49
N ASP A 98 -23.09 -7.14 12.49
CA ASP A 98 -22.32 -6.46 13.55
C ASP A 98 -21.01 -5.78 13.10
N TYR A 99 -20.66 -5.84 11.80
CA TYR A 99 -19.47 -5.18 11.27
C TYR A 99 -19.50 -3.67 11.55
N PHE A 100 -18.35 -3.09 11.89
CA PHE A 100 -18.30 -1.69 12.33
C PHE A 100 -18.79 -0.67 11.29
N ARG A 101 -18.71 -1.00 9.98
CA ARG A 101 -19.22 -0.19 8.86
C ARG A 101 -18.86 1.31 8.99
N SER A 102 -17.56 1.60 9.00
CA SER A 102 -17.03 2.97 9.05
C SER A 102 -17.02 3.59 7.64
N ASP A 103 -17.26 4.89 7.56
CA ASP A 103 -17.08 5.69 6.34
C ASP A 103 -15.65 6.27 6.22
N LYS A 104 -14.77 5.93 7.18
CA LYS A 104 -13.38 6.39 7.27
C LYS A 104 -12.38 5.24 7.17
N VAL A 105 -12.67 4.10 7.78
CA VAL A 105 -11.90 2.85 7.61
C VAL A 105 -12.74 1.90 6.76
N ILE A 106 -12.50 1.87 5.46
CA ILE A 106 -13.42 1.20 4.51
C ILE A 106 -12.79 -0.10 4.01
N ASP A 107 -13.46 -1.22 4.19
CA ASP A 107 -13.02 -2.51 3.66
C ASP A 107 -13.48 -2.69 2.19
N ILE A 108 -12.58 -3.13 1.33
CA ILE A 108 -12.84 -3.32 -0.10
C ILE A 108 -13.97 -4.34 -0.35
N GLN A 109 -14.13 -5.36 0.50
CA GLN A 109 -15.24 -6.31 0.37
C GLN A 109 -16.60 -5.62 0.50
N VAL A 110 -16.72 -4.57 1.31
CA VAL A 110 -17.94 -3.75 1.41
C VAL A 110 -18.18 -3.01 0.11
N LEU A 111 -17.15 -2.35 -0.44
CA LEU A 111 -17.27 -1.64 -1.72
C LEU A 111 -17.71 -2.57 -2.86
N LEU A 112 -17.15 -3.78 -2.91
CA LEU A 112 -17.55 -4.80 -3.89
C LEU A 112 -18.99 -5.25 -3.67
N THR A 113 -19.38 -5.52 -2.43
CA THR A 113 -20.76 -5.89 -2.08
C THR A 113 -21.74 -4.82 -2.57
N ASP A 114 -21.43 -3.54 -2.34
CA ASP A 114 -22.29 -2.41 -2.69
C ASP A 114 -22.48 -2.27 -4.21
N ILE A 115 -21.40 -2.38 -5.01
CA ILE A 115 -21.53 -2.31 -6.47
C ILE A 115 -22.23 -3.55 -7.06
N LEU A 116 -22.10 -4.71 -6.41
CA LEU A 116 -22.71 -5.98 -6.85
C LEU A 116 -24.23 -6.02 -6.61
N GLN A 117 -24.79 -5.10 -5.82
CA GLN A 117 -26.24 -4.90 -5.73
C GLN A 117 -26.85 -4.44 -7.07
N ASN A 118 -26.05 -3.82 -7.93
CA ASN A 118 -26.49 -3.41 -9.25
C ASN A 118 -26.33 -4.56 -10.27
N GLU A 119 -27.45 -5.06 -10.77
CA GLU A 119 -27.50 -6.18 -11.72
C GLU A 119 -26.63 -6.02 -12.97
N VAL A 120 -26.55 -4.80 -13.50
CA VAL A 120 -25.75 -4.51 -14.70
C VAL A 120 -24.26 -4.60 -14.37
N ILE A 121 -23.84 -4.03 -13.24
CA ILE A 121 -22.44 -4.07 -12.80
C ILE A 121 -22.06 -5.51 -12.43
N ARG A 122 -22.92 -6.21 -11.69
CA ARG A 122 -22.76 -7.62 -11.32
C ARG A 122 -22.53 -8.50 -12.54
N THR A 123 -23.37 -8.37 -13.56
CA THR A 123 -23.26 -9.15 -14.80
C THR A 123 -21.95 -8.87 -15.54
N LYS A 124 -21.54 -7.59 -15.64
CA LYS A 124 -20.28 -7.20 -16.25
C LYS A 124 -19.08 -7.76 -15.49
N LEU A 125 -19.08 -7.68 -14.16
CA LEU A 125 -17.96 -8.12 -13.33
C LEU A 125 -17.81 -9.65 -13.35
N ILE A 126 -18.92 -10.39 -13.24
CA ILE A 126 -18.93 -11.85 -13.38
C ILE A 126 -18.33 -12.25 -14.73
N ALA A 127 -18.84 -11.69 -15.83
CA ALA A 127 -18.32 -11.99 -17.17
C ALA A 127 -16.83 -11.65 -17.31
N SER A 128 -16.39 -10.51 -16.76
CA SER A 128 -14.99 -10.07 -16.82
C SER A 128 -14.07 -11.02 -16.06
N ILE A 129 -14.43 -11.39 -14.83
CA ILE A 129 -13.66 -12.34 -14.01
C ILE A 129 -13.61 -13.71 -14.66
N CYS A 130 -14.76 -14.22 -15.11
CA CYS A 130 -14.83 -15.50 -15.81
C CYS A 130 -13.97 -15.53 -17.09
N GLY A 131 -13.89 -14.40 -17.80
CA GLY A 131 -13.03 -14.24 -18.97
C GLY A 131 -11.54 -14.30 -18.64
N ILE A 132 -11.08 -13.57 -17.62
CA ILE A 132 -9.65 -13.57 -17.23
C ILE A 132 -9.23 -14.90 -16.57
N GLU A 133 -10.10 -15.50 -15.77
CA GLU A 133 -9.86 -16.77 -15.06
C GLU A 133 -10.15 -18.00 -15.93
N ARG A 134 -10.68 -17.80 -17.14
CA ARG A 134 -11.01 -18.85 -18.13
C ARG A 134 -11.96 -19.92 -17.58
N THR A 135 -12.96 -19.50 -16.82
CA THR A 135 -13.95 -20.41 -16.23
C THR A 135 -14.99 -20.87 -17.26
N SER A 136 -15.68 -21.97 -16.98
CA SER A 136 -16.76 -22.47 -17.84
C SER A 136 -17.99 -21.55 -17.83
N PHE A 137 -18.81 -21.62 -18.89
CA PHE A 137 -20.10 -20.90 -18.92
C PHE A 137 -21.05 -21.37 -17.80
N GLN A 138 -20.99 -22.65 -17.41
CA GLN A 138 -21.76 -23.18 -16.28
C GLN A 138 -21.34 -22.52 -14.96
N THR A 139 -20.03 -22.35 -14.74
CA THR A 139 -19.51 -21.62 -13.58
C THR A 139 -20.00 -20.18 -13.60
N GLN A 140 -19.99 -19.52 -14.76
CA GLN A 140 -20.53 -18.17 -14.90
C GLN A 140 -22.01 -18.09 -14.49
N GLN A 141 -22.85 -19.02 -14.97
CA GLN A 141 -24.26 -19.09 -14.58
C GLN A 141 -24.43 -19.33 -13.07
N GLN A 142 -23.65 -20.25 -12.49
CA GLN A 142 -23.68 -20.52 -11.05
C GLN A 142 -23.32 -19.29 -10.22
N LEU A 143 -22.35 -18.47 -10.67
CA LEU A 143 -21.97 -17.24 -9.96
C LEU A 143 -23.11 -16.21 -9.87
N HIS A 144 -24.06 -16.22 -10.81
CA HIS A 144 -25.24 -15.34 -10.76
C HIS A 144 -26.25 -15.73 -9.67
N GLU A 145 -26.17 -16.96 -9.14
CA GLU A 145 -27.10 -17.46 -8.13
C GLU A 145 -26.74 -17.00 -6.71
N TYR A 146 -25.51 -16.53 -6.49
CA TYR A 146 -25.07 -16.03 -5.19
C TYR A 146 -25.54 -14.59 -4.94
N ASP A 147 -25.85 -14.31 -3.68
CA ASP A 147 -26.12 -12.94 -3.23
C ASP A 147 -24.84 -12.07 -3.31
N PRO A 148 -24.96 -10.73 -3.37
CA PRO A 148 -23.81 -9.84 -3.52
C PRO A 148 -22.71 -9.99 -2.46
N VAL A 149 -23.06 -10.35 -1.22
CA VAL A 149 -22.09 -10.48 -0.12
C VAL A 149 -21.23 -11.72 -0.33
N GLU A 150 -21.85 -12.87 -0.62
CA GLU A 150 -21.11 -14.09 -0.90
C GLU A 150 -20.35 -13.99 -2.23
N LEU A 151 -20.93 -13.36 -3.25
CA LEU A 151 -20.28 -13.15 -4.53
C LEU A 151 -19.00 -12.32 -4.39
N ALA A 152 -18.99 -11.24 -3.59
CA ALA A 152 -17.77 -10.47 -3.31
C ALA A 152 -16.67 -11.36 -2.70
N LYS A 153 -17.03 -12.22 -1.74
CA LYS A 153 -16.09 -13.18 -1.12
C LYS A 153 -15.55 -14.20 -2.10
N ILE A 154 -16.38 -14.70 -3.02
CA ILE A 154 -15.95 -15.62 -4.08
C ILE A 154 -14.98 -14.92 -5.02
N MET A 155 -15.28 -13.69 -5.45
CA MET A 155 -14.43 -12.91 -6.36
C MET A 155 -13.04 -12.62 -5.78
N ILE A 156 -12.94 -12.39 -4.47
CA ILE A 156 -11.66 -12.21 -3.78
C ILE A 156 -10.97 -13.56 -3.54
N SER A 157 -11.62 -14.47 -2.81
CA SER A 157 -11.00 -15.70 -2.30
C SER A 157 -10.83 -16.79 -3.35
N GLY A 158 -11.54 -16.70 -4.47
CA GLY A 158 -11.58 -17.72 -5.51
C GLY A 158 -12.28 -19.01 -5.12
N SER A 159 -13.07 -19.02 -4.04
CA SER A 159 -13.69 -20.23 -3.53
C SER A 159 -15.14 -20.05 -3.11
N LEU A 160 -15.93 -21.10 -3.36
CA LEU A 160 -17.33 -21.23 -2.96
C LEU A 160 -17.50 -21.39 -1.44
N PRO A 161 -18.73 -21.26 -0.90
CA PRO A 161 -19.02 -21.48 0.52
C PRO A 161 -18.61 -22.86 1.03
N ASP A 162 -18.79 -23.89 0.19
CA ASP A 162 -18.41 -25.28 0.47
C ASP A 162 -16.90 -25.55 0.35
N GLN A 163 -16.12 -24.49 0.15
CA GLN A 163 -14.67 -24.46 -0.01
C GLN A 163 -14.13 -24.94 -1.35
N THR A 164 -14.98 -25.31 -2.31
CA THR A 164 -14.57 -25.63 -3.68
C THR A 164 -13.83 -24.45 -4.31
N MET A 165 -12.62 -24.68 -4.84
CA MET A 165 -11.83 -23.67 -5.53
C MET A 165 -12.28 -23.53 -6.98
N LEU A 166 -12.63 -22.31 -7.39
CA LEU A 166 -12.94 -21.96 -8.77
C LEU A 166 -11.72 -21.39 -9.51
N PHE A 167 -10.94 -20.57 -8.83
CA PHE A 167 -9.72 -19.94 -9.33
C PHE A 167 -8.79 -19.59 -8.17
N ALA A 168 -7.55 -19.19 -8.48
CA ALA A 168 -6.53 -18.90 -7.45
C ALA A 168 -6.99 -17.78 -6.49
N PRO A 169 -6.68 -17.84 -5.18
CA PRO A 169 -7.00 -16.76 -4.23
C PRO A 169 -6.17 -15.49 -4.51
N LEU A 170 -6.58 -14.35 -3.93
CA LEU A 170 -5.83 -13.08 -3.96
C LEU A 170 -5.17 -12.79 -2.61
N PRO A 171 -4.08 -13.49 -2.25
CA PRO A 171 -3.49 -13.33 -0.92
C PRO A 171 -2.91 -11.93 -0.69
N ASN A 172 -2.46 -11.25 -1.75
CA ASN A 172 -1.87 -9.90 -1.67
C ASN A 172 -2.92 -8.79 -1.59
N PHE A 173 -4.22 -9.12 -1.62
CA PHE A 173 -5.28 -8.11 -1.56
C PHE A 173 -5.31 -7.37 -0.20
N ILE A 174 -4.70 -7.95 0.84
CA ILE A 174 -4.43 -7.28 2.12
C ILE A 174 -3.53 -6.04 1.95
N PHE A 175 -2.66 -6.04 0.94
CA PHE A 175 -1.76 -4.93 0.61
C PHE A 175 -2.45 -3.93 -0.30
N THR A 176 -3.41 -3.21 0.28
CA THR A 176 -4.24 -2.25 -0.46
C THR A 176 -3.45 -1.13 -1.11
N ARG A 177 -2.25 -0.81 -0.63
CA ARG A 177 -1.34 0.16 -1.25
C ARG A 177 -1.10 -0.13 -2.73
N ASP A 178 -1.02 -1.40 -3.10
CA ASP A 178 -0.71 -1.79 -4.47
C ASP A 178 -1.92 -1.79 -5.42
N ILE A 179 -3.12 -1.55 -4.90
CA ILE A 179 -4.36 -1.58 -5.68
C ILE A 179 -4.59 -0.23 -6.38
N GLY A 180 -4.17 0.87 -5.75
CA GLY A 180 -4.22 2.21 -6.32
C GLY A 180 -3.62 3.24 -5.35
N ILE A 181 -3.40 4.46 -5.83
CA ILE A 181 -2.77 5.54 -5.06
C ILE A 181 -3.54 6.84 -5.30
N VAL A 182 -3.77 7.59 -4.24
CA VAL A 182 -4.34 8.94 -4.36
C VAL A 182 -3.21 9.96 -4.47
N ILE A 183 -3.23 10.76 -5.54
CA ILE A 183 -2.27 11.84 -5.83
C ILE A 183 -3.05 13.14 -5.87
N ASN A 184 -2.95 13.95 -4.81
CA ASN A 184 -3.86 15.06 -4.55
C ASN A 184 -5.31 14.58 -4.64
N ASP A 185 -6.05 15.02 -5.66
CA ASP A 185 -7.46 14.68 -5.91
C ASP A 185 -7.64 13.66 -7.05
N HIS A 186 -6.56 13.03 -7.51
CA HIS A 186 -6.57 12.02 -8.58
C HIS A 186 -6.30 10.63 -8.02
N ILE A 187 -6.85 9.60 -8.67
CA ILE A 187 -6.68 8.20 -8.28
C ILE A 187 -5.91 7.50 -9.38
N LEU A 188 -4.66 7.12 -9.12
CA LEU A 188 -3.84 6.33 -10.02
C LEU A 188 -4.10 4.84 -9.77
N LEU A 189 -4.62 4.14 -10.79
CA LEU A 189 -4.84 2.69 -10.69
C LEU A 189 -3.56 1.93 -10.99
N ASN A 190 -3.41 0.79 -10.33
CA ASN A 190 -2.27 -0.09 -10.55
C ASN A 190 -2.31 -0.74 -11.95
N LYS A 191 -1.13 -1.17 -12.40
CA LYS A 191 -0.97 -1.97 -13.62
C LYS A 191 0.00 -3.11 -13.33
N PRO A 192 -0.50 -4.26 -12.85
CA PRO A 192 0.35 -5.26 -12.23
C PRO A 192 1.35 -5.87 -13.21
N ALA A 193 2.57 -6.14 -12.72
CA ALA A 193 3.61 -6.78 -13.52
C ALA A 193 3.42 -8.29 -13.71
N LYS A 194 2.59 -8.91 -12.87
CA LYS A 194 2.39 -10.36 -12.80
C LYS A 194 0.92 -10.69 -13.04
N LEU A 195 0.67 -11.71 -13.87
CA LEU A 195 -0.69 -12.12 -14.24
C LEU A 195 -1.55 -12.53 -13.02
N ALA A 196 -0.94 -13.07 -11.96
CA ALA A 196 -1.63 -13.44 -10.72
C ALA A 196 -2.38 -12.28 -10.05
N ARG A 197 -1.97 -11.02 -10.30
CA ARG A 197 -2.59 -9.82 -9.73
C ARG A 197 -3.59 -9.14 -10.68
N THR A 198 -3.84 -9.71 -11.86
CA THR A 198 -4.76 -9.12 -12.86
C THR A 198 -6.17 -8.99 -12.31
N ARG A 199 -6.64 -9.97 -11.52
CA ARG A 199 -7.96 -9.92 -10.90
C ARG A 199 -8.03 -8.84 -9.81
N GLU A 200 -6.95 -8.58 -9.06
CA GLU A 200 -6.89 -7.48 -8.08
C GLU A 200 -7.13 -6.14 -8.79
N ALA A 201 -6.41 -5.88 -9.88
CA ALA A 201 -6.55 -4.66 -10.69
C ALA A 201 -7.95 -4.53 -11.30
N LEU A 202 -8.54 -5.63 -11.78
CA LEU A 202 -9.91 -5.64 -12.31
C LEU A 202 -10.93 -5.27 -11.23
N LEU A 203 -10.84 -5.86 -10.04
CA LEU A 203 -11.73 -5.53 -8.92
C LEU A 203 -11.60 -4.05 -8.54
N ALA A 204 -10.37 -3.53 -8.51
CA ALA A 204 -10.05 -2.12 -8.29
C ALA A 204 -10.77 -1.19 -9.25
N GLN A 205 -10.60 -1.44 -10.55
CA GLN A 205 -11.27 -0.67 -11.59
C GLN A 205 -12.78 -0.61 -11.35
N TYR A 206 -13.40 -1.74 -11.03
CA TYR A 206 -14.84 -1.78 -10.82
C TYR A 206 -15.29 -0.96 -9.61
N PHE A 207 -14.67 -1.12 -8.44
CA PHE A 207 -15.13 -0.34 -7.29
C PHE A 207 -14.77 1.15 -7.42
N PHE A 208 -13.63 1.52 -8.00
CA PHE A 208 -13.28 2.93 -8.21
C PHE A 208 -14.20 3.61 -9.25
N HIS A 209 -14.55 2.92 -10.34
CA HIS A 209 -15.42 3.51 -11.36
C HIS A 209 -16.90 3.49 -10.97
N TYR A 210 -17.38 2.46 -10.26
CA TYR A 210 -18.82 2.29 -10.04
C TYR A 210 -19.31 2.67 -8.64
N HIS A 211 -18.48 2.59 -7.59
CA HIS A 211 -18.96 2.84 -6.24
C HIS A 211 -19.33 4.33 -6.01
N PRO A 212 -20.47 4.64 -5.36
CA PRO A 212 -20.93 6.02 -5.16
C PRO A 212 -19.92 6.94 -4.47
N ILE A 213 -19.08 6.40 -3.57
CA ILE A 213 -18.05 7.16 -2.86
C ILE A 213 -17.07 7.89 -3.82
N PHE A 214 -16.80 7.30 -4.99
CA PHE A 214 -15.87 7.82 -6.01
C PHE A 214 -16.58 8.57 -7.14
N ALA A 215 -17.90 8.79 -7.07
CA ALA A 215 -18.67 9.32 -8.20
C ALA A 215 -18.15 10.68 -8.72
N SER A 216 -17.73 11.58 -7.83
CA SER A 216 -17.15 12.89 -8.19
C SER A 216 -15.70 12.83 -8.69
N TYR A 217 -15.08 11.65 -8.66
CA TYR A 217 -13.66 11.45 -8.97
C TYR A 217 -13.44 10.60 -10.22
N ARG A 218 -14.50 10.13 -10.90
CA ARG A 218 -14.39 9.28 -12.10
C ARG A 218 -13.53 9.89 -13.21
N ASP A 219 -13.67 11.19 -13.47
CA ASP A 219 -12.87 11.91 -14.46
C ASP A 219 -11.42 12.18 -14.01
N LYS A 220 -11.13 11.91 -12.73
CA LYS A 220 -9.82 12.06 -12.08
C LYS A 220 -9.15 10.71 -11.83
N ILE A 221 -9.73 9.61 -12.29
CA ILE A 221 -9.07 8.31 -12.32
C ILE A 221 -8.04 8.32 -13.46
N ILE A 222 -6.82 7.91 -13.14
CA ILE A 222 -5.68 7.82 -14.05
C ILE A 222 -5.35 6.35 -14.24
N GLU A 223 -5.44 5.89 -15.48
CA GLU A 223 -4.96 4.58 -15.92
C GLU A 223 -3.82 4.80 -16.91
N ILE A 224 -2.66 4.18 -16.64
CA ILE A 224 -1.49 4.35 -17.52
C ILE A 224 -1.66 3.53 -18.80
N PRO A 225 -1.43 4.13 -19.99
CA PRO A 225 -1.59 3.43 -21.25
C PRO A 225 -0.52 2.35 -21.42
N ASP A 226 -0.82 1.36 -22.25
CA ASP A 226 0.20 0.52 -22.85
C ASP A 226 0.99 1.28 -23.90
N ASN A 227 2.16 0.76 -24.22
CA ASN A 227 2.93 1.27 -25.35
C ASN A 227 2.13 1.04 -26.64
N GLU A 228 1.75 2.13 -27.29
CA GLU A 228 0.96 2.11 -28.52
C GLU A 228 1.66 1.34 -29.65
N HIS A 229 2.99 1.23 -29.61
CA HIS A 229 3.78 0.48 -30.58
C HIS A 229 4.05 -0.96 -30.14
N ALA A 230 3.54 -1.42 -28.99
CA ALA A 230 3.81 -2.77 -28.48
C ALA A 230 3.43 -3.87 -29.48
N PHE A 231 2.36 -3.69 -30.24
CA PHE A 231 1.92 -4.66 -31.24
C PHE A 231 2.87 -4.82 -32.45
N LEU A 232 3.83 -3.90 -32.61
CA LEU A 232 4.87 -3.93 -33.64
C LEU A 232 6.19 -4.54 -33.14
N LEU A 233 6.31 -4.78 -31.84
CA LEU A 233 7.53 -5.25 -31.20
C LEU A 233 7.54 -6.78 -31.10
N SER A 234 8.75 -7.37 -31.06
CA SER A 234 8.89 -8.79 -30.71
C SER A 234 8.53 -9.03 -29.25
N ASP A 235 8.17 -10.26 -28.87
CA ASP A 235 7.88 -10.60 -27.46
C ASP A 235 9.03 -10.22 -26.51
N THR A 236 10.28 -10.35 -26.96
CA THR A 236 11.48 -9.95 -26.20
C THR A 236 11.53 -8.44 -25.99
N ASP A 237 11.11 -7.66 -26.99
CA ASP A 237 11.14 -6.20 -26.97
C ASP A 237 9.94 -5.60 -26.25
N VAL A 238 8.77 -6.24 -26.28
CA VAL A 238 7.59 -5.83 -25.50
C VAL A 238 7.85 -5.93 -24.00
N ASN A 239 8.66 -6.89 -23.58
CA ASN A 239 8.91 -7.17 -22.16
C ASN A 239 10.04 -6.35 -21.52
N ARG A 240 10.67 -5.41 -22.24
CA ARG A 240 11.72 -4.55 -21.69
C ARG A 240 11.13 -3.46 -20.80
N ASP A 241 11.91 -2.97 -19.82
CA ASP A 241 11.49 -1.89 -18.91
C ASP A 241 11.12 -0.57 -19.62
N VAL A 242 11.67 -0.35 -20.81
CA VAL A 242 11.45 0.88 -21.59
C VAL A 242 10.23 0.81 -22.51
N THR A 243 9.57 -0.35 -22.59
CA THR A 243 8.44 -0.61 -23.50
C THR A 243 7.23 -1.18 -22.78
N ARG A 244 7.44 -2.04 -21.77
CA ARG A 244 6.38 -2.61 -20.93
C ARG A 244 5.86 -1.57 -19.94
N SER A 245 4.55 -1.48 -19.78
CA SER A 245 3.91 -0.56 -18.84
C SER A 245 3.42 -1.31 -17.61
N THR A 246 4.16 -1.27 -16.50
CA THR A 246 3.72 -1.85 -15.21
C THR A 246 4.01 -0.90 -14.06
N LEU A 247 3.10 -0.86 -13.10
CA LEU A 247 3.12 0.05 -11.96
C LEU A 247 2.44 -0.61 -10.77
N GLU A 248 3.12 -0.60 -9.62
CA GLU A 248 2.55 -0.96 -8.33
C GLU A 248 2.63 0.22 -7.37
N GLY A 249 1.72 0.28 -6.40
CA GLY A 249 1.54 1.48 -5.59
C GLY A 249 2.59 1.71 -4.52
N GLY A 250 3.32 0.68 -4.09
CA GLY A 250 4.51 0.87 -3.26
C GLY A 250 5.59 1.74 -3.92
N ASP A 251 5.56 1.90 -5.24
CA ASP A 251 6.47 2.78 -5.99
C ASP A 251 5.95 4.20 -6.19
N VAL A 252 4.78 4.57 -5.66
CA VAL A 252 4.23 5.92 -5.85
C VAL A 252 3.95 6.54 -4.49
N MET A 253 4.73 7.56 -4.14
CA MET A 253 4.61 8.25 -2.85
C MET A 253 4.28 9.73 -3.06
N MET A 254 3.15 10.16 -2.53
CA MET A 254 2.73 11.56 -2.61
C MET A 254 3.35 12.32 -1.44
N ILE A 255 4.51 12.95 -1.67
CA ILE A 255 5.38 13.39 -0.57
C ILE A 255 5.15 14.83 -0.13
N ALA A 256 4.77 15.70 -1.06
CA ALA A 256 4.38 17.08 -0.80
C ALA A 256 3.42 17.57 -1.88
N PRO A 257 2.57 18.60 -1.64
CA PRO A 257 1.43 18.92 -2.52
C PRO A 257 1.76 19.11 -4.01
N ARG A 258 2.98 19.51 -4.34
CA ARG A 258 3.45 19.74 -5.73
C ARG A 258 4.59 18.80 -6.16
N HIS A 259 4.92 17.79 -5.36
CA HIS A 259 6.02 16.87 -5.58
C HIS A 259 5.60 15.41 -5.40
N LEU A 260 5.72 14.62 -6.47
CA LEU A 260 5.46 13.18 -6.49
C LEU A 260 6.78 12.40 -6.60
N LEU A 261 6.92 11.32 -5.85
CA LEU A 261 8.00 10.34 -6.04
C LEU A 261 7.46 9.13 -6.80
N VAL A 262 8.23 8.67 -7.79
CA VAL A 262 7.91 7.46 -8.57
C VAL A 262 9.14 6.54 -8.62
N GLY A 263 9.01 5.35 -8.06
CA GLY A 263 10.00 4.30 -8.06
C GLY A 263 10.08 3.57 -9.40
N VAL A 264 11.27 3.14 -9.79
CA VAL A 264 11.49 2.16 -10.86
C VAL A 264 12.20 0.97 -10.23
N SER A 265 11.49 -0.16 -10.20
CA SER A 265 11.79 -1.33 -9.36
C SER A 265 11.64 -2.64 -10.16
N GLU A 266 11.53 -3.79 -9.48
CA GLU A 266 11.13 -5.04 -10.13
C GLU A 266 9.67 -5.01 -10.62
N ARG A 267 8.83 -4.18 -9.98
CA ARG A 267 7.38 -4.13 -10.17
C ARG A 267 6.93 -2.95 -11.02
N THR A 268 7.65 -1.83 -10.96
CA THR A 268 7.36 -0.62 -11.74
C THR A 268 8.42 -0.38 -12.81
N THR A 269 7.99 -0.24 -14.06
CA THR A 269 8.88 -0.01 -15.20
C THR A 269 9.18 1.47 -15.41
N LEU A 270 10.32 1.77 -16.05
CA LEU A 270 10.69 3.15 -16.40
C LEU A 270 9.66 3.78 -17.36
N TYR A 271 9.12 2.99 -18.30
CA TYR A 271 8.06 3.46 -19.18
C TYR A 271 6.82 3.91 -18.39
N ALA A 272 6.36 3.10 -17.42
CA ALA A 272 5.23 3.46 -16.57
C ALA A 272 5.50 4.72 -15.76
N ALA A 273 6.68 4.85 -15.15
CA ALA A 273 7.06 6.06 -14.42
C ALA A 273 7.02 7.33 -15.30
N GLN A 274 7.50 7.21 -16.54
CA GLN A 274 7.44 8.29 -17.53
C GLN A 274 5.99 8.63 -17.94
N GLN A 275 5.12 7.63 -18.08
CA GLN A 275 3.69 7.83 -18.34
C GLN A 275 2.98 8.52 -17.19
N VAL A 276 3.24 8.11 -15.94
CA VAL A 276 2.71 8.76 -14.73
C VAL A 276 3.13 10.23 -14.73
N MET A 277 4.43 10.52 -14.86
CA MET A 277 4.97 11.89 -14.91
C MET A 277 4.26 12.75 -15.96
N ARG A 278 4.12 12.24 -17.18
CA ARG A 278 3.43 12.95 -18.26
C ARG A 278 1.98 13.27 -17.89
N LEU A 279 1.22 12.27 -17.43
CA LEU A 279 -0.20 12.42 -17.12
C LEU A 279 -0.44 13.39 -15.95
N VAL A 280 0.37 13.33 -14.90
CA VAL A 280 0.22 14.24 -13.75
C VAL A 280 0.61 15.67 -14.08
N PHE A 281 1.60 15.88 -14.96
CA PHE A 281 1.94 17.20 -15.48
C PHE A 281 0.88 17.74 -16.42
N GLU A 282 0.41 16.96 -17.39
CA GLU A 282 -0.67 17.36 -18.32
C GLU A 282 -1.95 17.77 -17.57
N LYS A 283 -2.31 17.01 -16.54
CA LYS A 283 -3.47 17.28 -15.68
C LYS A 283 -3.23 18.36 -14.61
N ASN A 284 -2.03 18.95 -14.54
CA ASN A 284 -1.62 19.96 -13.54
C ASN A 284 -1.68 19.48 -12.07
N VAL A 285 -1.61 18.18 -11.83
CA VAL A 285 -1.74 17.59 -10.48
C VAL A 285 -0.53 17.94 -9.61
N VAL A 286 0.67 17.94 -10.19
CA VAL A 286 1.93 18.33 -9.55
C VAL A 286 2.82 19.12 -10.52
N ASP A 287 3.85 19.80 -10.01
CA ASP A 287 4.86 20.50 -10.82
C ASP A 287 6.22 19.81 -10.82
N LYS A 288 6.45 18.91 -9.86
CA LYS A 288 7.71 18.22 -9.64
C LYS A 288 7.48 16.72 -9.52
N VAL A 289 8.27 15.94 -10.24
CA VAL A 289 8.28 14.47 -10.14
C VAL A 289 9.73 14.01 -9.99
N THR A 290 10.03 13.24 -8.96
CA THR A 290 11.35 12.58 -8.84
C THR A 290 11.20 11.10 -9.14
N ILE A 291 11.93 10.62 -10.15
CA ILE A 291 12.03 9.21 -10.49
C ILE A 291 13.23 8.61 -9.77
N ILE A 292 12.99 7.56 -8.99
CA ILE A 292 13.99 6.85 -8.18
C ILE A 292 14.13 5.44 -8.72
N LYS A 293 15.17 5.18 -9.51
CA LYS A 293 15.50 3.83 -9.96
C LYS A 293 16.30 3.12 -8.90
N ILE A 294 15.75 2.04 -8.34
CA ILE A 294 16.41 1.18 -7.36
C ILE A 294 16.97 -0.09 -8.03
N PRO A 295 18.03 -0.71 -7.48
CA PRO A 295 18.55 -1.97 -8.01
C PRO A 295 17.47 -3.07 -7.94
N LYS A 296 17.36 -3.91 -8.97
CA LYS A 296 16.42 -5.04 -8.94
C LYS A 296 16.94 -6.15 -8.03
N LYS A 297 16.54 -6.14 -6.77
CA LYS A 297 16.86 -7.18 -5.78
C LYS A 297 15.61 -7.73 -5.13
N ARG A 298 15.65 -8.99 -4.71
CA ARG A 298 14.53 -9.64 -4.02
C ARG A 298 14.25 -9.05 -2.63
N ASP A 299 15.26 -8.42 -2.02
CA ASP A 299 15.21 -7.93 -0.64
C ASP A 299 14.34 -6.67 -0.49
N TYR A 300 14.01 -5.99 -1.59
CA TYR A 300 13.13 -4.82 -1.61
C TYR A 300 12.43 -4.70 -2.97
N MET A 301 11.10 -4.69 -2.97
CA MET A 301 10.28 -4.72 -4.19
C MET A 301 9.87 -3.33 -4.69
N HIS A 302 9.84 -2.34 -3.80
CA HIS A 302 9.32 -0.99 -4.05
C HIS A 302 10.11 0.06 -3.25
N ILE A 303 9.94 1.35 -3.55
CA ILE A 303 10.63 2.42 -2.79
C ILE A 303 10.09 2.59 -1.36
N ASP A 304 8.80 2.31 -1.11
CA ASP A 304 8.21 2.42 0.23
C ASP A 304 8.74 1.35 1.21
N THR A 305 9.36 0.28 0.71
CA THR A 305 10.07 -0.68 1.55
C THR A 305 11.49 -0.23 1.85
N VAL A 306 12.03 0.76 1.13
CA VAL A 306 13.39 1.29 1.31
C VAL A 306 13.39 2.51 2.22
N PHE A 307 12.40 3.39 2.10
CA PHE A 307 12.26 4.56 2.95
C PHE A 307 10.80 4.97 3.11
N THR A 308 10.46 5.52 4.27
CA THR A 308 9.17 6.20 4.50
C THR A 308 9.35 7.46 5.33
N GLN A 309 8.40 8.38 5.17
CA GLN A 309 8.39 9.62 5.94
C GLN A 309 7.71 9.39 7.29
N VAL A 310 8.39 9.77 8.37
CA VAL A 310 7.88 9.65 9.74
C VAL A 310 7.34 10.99 10.23
N LYS A 311 8.09 12.05 9.96
CA LYS A 311 7.81 13.43 10.36
C LYS A 311 8.33 14.38 9.28
N ARG A 312 7.94 15.65 9.28
CA ARG A 312 8.45 16.67 8.33
C ARG A 312 9.97 16.66 8.16
N ASN A 313 10.72 16.43 9.23
CA ASN A 313 12.18 16.38 9.26
C ASN A 313 12.74 15.00 9.64
N VAL A 314 11.94 13.93 9.69
CA VAL A 314 12.39 12.59 10.11
C VAL A 314 11.97 11.55 9.09
N TRP A 315 12.95 10.75 8.66
CA TRP A 315 12.78 9.68 7.70
C TRP A 315 13.33 8.38 8.26
N VAL A 316 12.70 7.26 7.92
CA VAL A 316 13.31 5.94 8.08
C VAL A 316 13.90 5.50 6.74
N LEU A 317 15.10 4.92 6.74
CA LEU A 317 15.85 4.59 5.52
C LEU A 317 16.64 3.29 5.67
N LEU A 318 16.67 2.48 4.60
CA LEU A 318 17.54 1.33 4.49
C LEU A 318 18.99 1.76 4.22
N GLY A 319 19.88 1.47 5.16
CA GLY A 319 21.29 1.89 5.10
C GLY A 319 22.10 1.41 3.89
N SER A 320 21.68 0.32 3.23
CA SER A 320 22.36 -0.22 2.04
C SER A 320 22.14 0.62 0.76
N LEU A 321 21.13 1.51 0.79
CA LEU A 321 20.82 2.50 -0.24
C LEU A 321 21.05 3.95 0.26
N ALA A 322 21.60 4.09 1.46
CA ALA A 322 22.08 5.35 2.02
C ALA A 322 23.47 5.70 1.49
N ARG A 323 23.90 6.95 1.67
CA ARG A 323 25.22 7.47 1.29
C ARG A 323 26.36 6.58 1.78
N THR A 324 26.29 6.09 3.01
CA THR A 324 27.31 5.18 3.56
C THR A 324 27.40 3.86 2.81
N GLY A 325 26.27 3.33 2.32
CA GLY A 325 26.22 2.11 1.51
C GLY A 325 26.79 2.34 0.10
N ASP A 326 26.48 3.49 -0.50
CA ASP A 326 27.02 3.87 -1.80
C ASP A 326 28.53 4.17 -1.75
N GLU A 327 29.01 4.86 -0.72
CA GLU A 327 30.45 5.08 -0.52
C GLU A 327 31.21 3.78 -0.25
N ALA A 328 30.62 2.85 0.51
CA ALA A 328 31.22 1.54 0.76
C ALA A 328 31.34 0.72 -0.54
N LYS A 329 30.31 0.71 -1.40
CA LYS A 329 30.36 0.05 -2.72
C LYS A 329 31.41 0.67 -3.63
N LYS A 330 31.50 2.00 -3.69
CA LYS A 330 32.49 2.72 -4.50
C LYS A 330 33.94 2.44 -4.09
N ARG A 331 34.17 1.99 -2.85
CA ARG A 331 35.50 1.62 -2.32
C ARG A 331 35.82 0.13 -2.45
N ASP A 332 34.85 -0.72 -2.77
CA ASP A 332 35.08 -2.17 -2.92
C ASP A 332 35.93 -2.43 -4.18
N VAL A 333 37.02 -3.18 -4.03
CA VAL A 333 37.89 -3.58 -5.14
C VAL A 333 37.10 -4.32 -6.22
N LEU A 334 36.08 -5.09 -5.84
CA LEU A 334 35.20 -5.80 -6.77
C LEU A 334 34.40 -4.84 -7.66
N HIS A 335 34.08 -3.63 -7.20
CA HIS A 335 33.38 -2.63 -8.03
C HIS A 335 34.24 -2.18 -9.24
N PHE A 336 35.57 -2.18 -9.11
CA PHE A 336 36.48 -1.87 -10.21
C PHE A 336 36.59 -3.01 -11.25
N PHE A 337 36.23 -4.23 -10.89
CA PHE A 337 36.27 -5.41 -11.76
C PHE A 337 34.88 -5.90 -12.20
N ALA A 338 33.81 -5.37 -11.60
CA ALA A 338 32.44 -5.68 -12.00
C ALA A 338 32.17 -5.12 -13.41
N PRO A 339 31.42 -5.84 -14.27
CA PRO A 339 30.92 -5.28 -15.51
C PRO A 339 30.19 -3.97 -15.19
N LYS A 340 30.45 -2.89 -15.96
CA LYS A 340 29.63 -1.67 -15.93
C LYS A 340 28.24 -1.95 -16.50
N ASP A 341 27.49 -2.82 -15.83
CA ASP A 341 26.09 -2.94 -16.11
C ASP A 341 25.39 -1.77 -15.42
N MET A 342 25.18 -0.68 -16.17
CA MET A 342 24.48 0.55 -15.75
C MET A 342 23.05 0.29 -15.23
N SER A 343 22.60 -0.96 -15.25
CA SER A 343 21.28 -1.41 -14.84
C SER A 343 21.11 -1.61 -13.32
N GLU A 344 22.20 -1.69 -12.55
CA GLU A 344 22.18 -2.08 -11.13
C GLU A 344 22.40 -0.96 -10.09
N GLU A 345 22.63 0.29 -10.53
CA GLU A 345 22.89 1.40 -9.60
C GLU A 345 21.64 2.21 -9.26
N LEU A 346 21.58 2.71 -8.02
CA LEU A 346 20.59 3.69 -7.59
C LEU A 346 20.73 4.94 -8.47
N ARG A 347 19.63 5.42 -9.04
CA ARG A 347 19.63 6.67 -9.82
C ARG A 347 18.41 7.51 -9.51
N ILE A 348 18.64 8.79 -9.20
CA ILE A 348 17.59 9.72 -8.80
C ILE A 348 17.58 10.90 -9.77
N LEU A 349 16.49 11.04 -10.52
CA LEU A 349 16.29 12.14 -11.46
C LEU A 349 15.03 12.91 -11.11
N GLN A 350 15.17 14.21 -10.86
CA GLN A 350 14.07 15.11 -10.60
C GLN A 350 13.71 15.90 -11.85
N PHE A 351 12.42 15.94 -12.15
CA PHE A 351 11.83 16.59 -13.31
C PHE A 351 10.90 17.71 -12.85
N ILE A 352 11.03 18.86 -13.50
CA ILE A 352 10.17 20.03 -13.30
C ILE A 352 9.31 20.19 -14.55
N LYS A 353 8.01 20.40 -14.34
CA LYS A 353 7.06 20.65 -15.42
C LYS A 353 7.51 21.82 -16.31
N GLY A 354 7.53 21.59 -17.62
CA GLY A 354 8.04 22.53 -18.63
C GLY A 354 9.56 22.51 -18.83
N LEU A 355 10.31 21.78 -18.00
CA LEU A 355 11.78 21.63 -18.07
C LEU A 355 12.20 20.15 -18.06
N GLU A 356 11.32 19.24 -18.49
CA GLU A 356 11.50 17.79 -18.39
C GLU A 356 12.72 17.28 -19.17
N HIS A 357 13.15 18.02 -20.20
CA HIS A 357 14.33 17.73 -21.01
C HIS A 357 15.67 18.03 -20.31
N LYS A 358 15.65 18.64 -19.13
CA LYS A 358 16.82 18.97 -18.31
C LYS A 358 16.60 18.49 -16.87
N PRO A 359 16.59 17.17 -16.62
CA PRO A 359 16.41 16.65 -15.27
C PRO A 359 17.58 17.05 -14.36
N ILE A 360 17.28 17.22 -13.09
CA ILE A 360 18.26 17.44 -12.02
C ILE A 360 18.63 16.06 -11.46
N GLU A 361 19.90 15.70 -11.52
CA GLU A 361 20.40 14.46 -10.92
C GLU A 361 20.74 14.71 -9.45
N ILE A 362 20.26 13.82 -8.57
CA ILE A 362 20.49 13.88 -7.13
C ILE A 362 21.37 12.69 -6.75
N GLU A 363 22.42 12.95 -5.97
CA GLU A 363 23.49 11.96 -5.73
C GLU A 363 23.06 10.77 -4.86
N ASN A 364 22.22 10.98 -3.85
CA ASN A 364 21.80 9.96 -2.90
C ASN A 364 20.41 10.27 -2.31
N LEU A 365 19.81 9.28 -1.65
CA LEU A 365 18.50 9.42 -1.01
C LEU A 365 18.52 10.47 0.09
N GLU A 366 19.55 10.55 0.93
CA GLU A 366 19.59 11.55 2.01
C GLU A 366 19.54 12.99 1.49
N ASP A 367 20.20 13.30 0.36
CA ASP A 367 20.12 14.62 -0.27
C ASP A 367 18.72 14.91 -0.81
N LEU A 368 18.07 13.94 -1.47
CA LEU A 368 16.68 14.07 -1.94
C LEU A 368 15.73 14.32 -0.75
N LEU A 369 15.80 13.48 0.28
CA LEU A 369 14.89 13.55 1.43
C LEU A 369 15.13 14.82 2.26
N THR A 370 16.38 15.28 2.32
CA THR A 370 16.73 16.57 2.92
C THR A 370 16.16 17.75 2.13
N ASP A 371 16.26 17.73 0.79
CA ASP A 371 15.66 18.73 -0.09
C ASP A 371 14.15 18.81 0.10
N ILE A 372 13.46 17.66 0.07
CA ILE A 372 12.00 17.58 0.28
C ILE A 372 11.62 18.19 1.63
N SER A 373 12.30 17.77 2.71
CA SER A 373 11.98 18.23 4.06
C SER A 373 12.11 19.75 4.19
N LYS A 374 13.18 20.33 3.65
CA LYS A 374 13.47 21.76 3.78
C LYS A 374 12.66 22.62 2.81
N ASN A 375 12.66 22.24 1.54
CA ASN A 375 12.18 23.08 0.46
C ASN A 375 10.71 22.82 0.10
N ASP A 376 10.23 21.58 0.24
CA ASP A 376 8.84 21.25 -0.06
C ASP A 376 7.93 21.31 1.18
N LEU A 377 8.46 20.96 2.34
CA LEU A 377 7.67 20.84 3.59
C LEU A 377 7.99 21.92 4.63
N GLY A 378 9.00 22.76 4.38
CA GLY A 378 9.36 23.89 5.24
C GLY A 378 9.87 23.48 6.62
N ALA A 379 10.54 22.34 6.74
CA ALA A 379 11.10 21.88 8.02
C ALA A 379 12.10 22.91 8.58
N ALA A 380 11.79 23.47 9.75
CA ALA A 380 12.67 24.42 10.45
C ALA A 380 13.83 23.72 11.19
N GLU A 381 13.61 22.49 11.63
CA GLU A 381 14.58 21.69 12.35
C GLU A 381 15.51 20.92 11.38
N PRO A 382 16.73 20.55 11.83
CA PRO A 382 17.60 19.67 11.05
C PRO A 382 16.90 18.37 10.67
N VAL A 383 17.16 17.91 9.44
CA VAL A 383 16.65 16.63 8.93
C VAL A 383 17.42 15.49 9.60
N ARG A 384 16.69 14.45 10.01
CA ARG A 384 17.20 13.29 10.73
C ARG A 384 16.80 12.01 10.01
N PHE A 385 17.73 11.05 10.00
CA PHE A 385 17.54 9.74 9.41
C PHE A 385 17.60 8.67 10.50
N ILE A 386 16.59 7.82 10.53
CA ILE A 386 16.53 6.62 11.36
C ILE A 386 16.83 5.45 10.43
N TYR A 387 17.94 4.74 10.65
CA TYR A 387 18.33 3.65 9.75
C TYR A 387 17.73 2.32 10.20
N SER A 388 17.26 1.54 9.22
CA SER A 388 16.86 0.15 9.43
C SER A 388 17.97 -0.62 10.14
N GLY A 389 17.61 -1.27 11.24
CA GLY A 389 18.51 -2.05 12.08
C GLY A 389 19.72 -1.29 12.60
N ASN A 390 19.60 0.03 12.85
CA ASN A 390 20.71 0.92 13.23
C ASN A 390 21.87 0.95 12.22
N ASN A 391 21.64 0.54 10.96
CA ASN A 391 22.69 0.33 9.97
C ASN A 391 23.77 -0.69 10.43
N GLU A 392 23.42 -1.59 11.35
CA GLU A 392 24.31 -2.63 11.87
C GLU A 392 24.06 -3.96 11.14
N PHE A 393 25.12 -4.59 10.64
CA PHE A 393 25.03 -5.94 10.09
C PHE A 393 25.01 -6.99 11.22
N PRO A 394 24.14 -8.03 11.17
CA PRO A 394 23.18 -8.35 10.09
C PRO A 394 21.77 -7.74 10.30
N PHE A 395 21.56 -6.94 11.34
CA PHE A 395 20.25 -6.44 11.73
C PHE A 395 19.56 -5.63 10.64
N GLY A 396 20.25 -4.69 9.96
CA GLY A 396 19.65 -3.91 8.88
C GLY A 396 19.10 -4.77 7.74
N ALA A 397 19.81 -5.84 7.36
CA ALA A 397 19.33 -6.77 6.34
C ALA A 397 18.16 -7.64 6.84
N ARG A 398 18.19 -8.06 8.11
CA ARG A 398 17.15 -8.89 8.70
C ARG A 398 15.85 -8.13 8.95
N GLU A 399 15.94 -6.90 9.44
CA GLU A 399 14.77 -6.08 9.76
C GLU A 399 14.16 -5.46 8.50
N GLN A 400 14.97 -5.22 7.46
CA GLN A 400 14.46 -4.89 6.13
C GLN A 400 13.55 -5.99 5.56
N TRP A 401 13.93 -7.26 5.77
CA TRP A 401 13.11 -8.41 5.34
C TRP A 401 11.73 -8.44 6.01
N THR A 402 11.64 -7.85 7.20
CA THR A 402 10.41 -7.69 7.98
C THR A 402 9.91 -6.24 7.95
N ASP A 403 10.18 -5.54 6.84
CA ASP A 403 9.55 -4.27 6.49
C ASP A 403 9.77 -3.13 7.51
N SER A 404 10.95 -3.05 8.13
CA SER A 404 11.28 -2.02 9.13
C SER A 404 11.22 -0.58 8.63
N CYS A 405 11.34 -0.37 7.31
CA CYS A 405 11.19 0.93 6.68
C CYS A 405 9.77 1.21 6.16
N ASN A 406 8.84 0.25 6.18
CA ASN A 406 7.51 0.37 5.58
C ASN A 406 6.47 0.78 6.65
N LEU A 407 6.51 2.06 7.04
CA LEU A 407 5.72 2.58 8.16
C LEU A 407 4.56 3.44 7.67
N LEU A 408 3.36 3.20 8.21
CA LEU A 408 2.22 4.08 8.03
C LEU A 408 2.27 5.22 9.03
N ALA A 409 2.42 6.45 8.55
CA ALA A 409 2.17 7.65 9.34
C ALA A 409 0.65 7.87 9.50
N LEU A 410 0.17 7.89 10.74
CA LEU A 410 -1.21 8.27 11.09
C LEU A 410 -1.35 9.79 11.15
N LYS A 411 -0.29 10.48 11.57
CA LYS A 411 -0.09 11.93 11.50
C LYS A 411 1.40 12.24 11.68
N ASP A 412 1.78 13.50 11.55
CA ASP A 412 3.17 13.96 11.67
C ASP A 412 3.82 13.47 12.98
N GLY A 413 4.83 12.60 12.86
CA GLY A 413 5.55 12.02 13.99
C GLY A 413 4.85 10.84 14.68
N VAL A 414 3.69 10.37 14.23
CA VAL A 414 3.01 9.18 14.80
C VAL A 414 2.89 8.11 13.73
N VAL A 415 3.67 7.03 13.87
CA VAL A 415 3.78 5.96 12.88
C VAL A 415 3.42 4.60 13.47
N VAL A 416 2.97 3.68 12.62
CA VAL A 416 2.73 2.28 12.95
C VAL A 416 3.77 1.42 12.26
N GLY A 417 4.34 0.45 12.95
CA GLY A 417 5.24 -0.54 12.36
C GLY A 417 5.31 -1.81 13.19
N TYR A 418 6.09 -2.79 12.75
CA TYR A 418 6.11 -4.10 13.41
C TYR A 418 6.96 -4.13 14.67
N ASP A 419 6.48 -4.91 15.66
CA ASP A 419 7.12 -5.14 16.96
C ASP A 419 8.44 -5.91 16.88
N ARG A 420 8.67 -6.66 15.81
CA ARG A 420 9.84 -7.55 15.66
C ARG A 420 11.14 -6.88 15.22
N ASN A 421 11.11 -5.58 14.93
CA ASN A 421 12.24 -4.82 14.38
C ASN A 421 13.04 -4.14 15.50
N ASP A 422 13.55 -4.92 16.45
CA ASP A 422 14.12 -4.46 17.73
C ASP A 422 15.17 -3.36 17.59
N ARG A 423 16.10 -3.47 16.62
CA ARG A 423 17.18 -2.49 16.44
C ARG A 423 16.68 -1.21 15.79
N THR A 424 15.74 -1.30 14.86
CA THR A 424 15.05 -0.12 14.32
C THR A 424 14.25 0.58 15.43
N LEU A 425 13.55 -0.16 16.29
CA LEU A 425 12.83 0.40 17.43
C LEU A 425 13.76 1.11 18.41
N GLU A 426 14.94 0.56 18.66
CA GLU A 426 15.97 1.21 19.46
C GLU A 426 16.46 2.52 18.82
N ALA A 427 16.62 2.54 17.49
CA ALA A 427 16.93 3.75 16.74
C ALA A 427 15.85 4.84 16.92
N PHE A 428 14.57 4.45 16.94
CA PHE A 428 13.45 5.34 17.24
C PHE A 428 13.50 5.89 18.67
N ARG A 429 13.79 5.05 19.67
CA ARG A 429 13.95 5.51 21.07
C ARG A 429 15.09 6.52 21.20
N GLN A 430 16.25 6.22 20.62
CA GLN A 430 17.39 7.14 20.57
C GLN A 430 17.06 8.42 19.82
N ALA A 431 16.13 8.34 18.86
CA ALA A 431 15.66 9.50 18.14
C ALA A 431 14.68 10.38 18.94
N GLY A 432 14.26 9.94 20.13
CA GLY A 432 13.32 10.64 21.00
C GLY A 432 11.85 10.30 20.74
N PHE A 433 11.58 9.15 20.10
CA PHE A 433 10.22 8.65 19.95
C PHE A 433 9.83 7.74 21.11
N ASP A 434 8.59 7.89 21.57
CA ASP A 434 7.96 6.90 22.43
C ASP A 434 7.66 5.65 21.61
N VAL A 435 7.99 4.48 22.15
CA VAL A 435 7.72 3.18 21.50
C VAL A 435 6.73 2.41 22.37
N VAL A 436 5.52 2.18 21.85
CA VAL A 436 4.40 1.60 22.61
C VAL A 436 3.70 0.50 21.82
N GLY A 437 3.24 -0.55 22.48
CA GLY A 437 2.45 -1.61 21.84
C GLY A 437 1.06 -1.13 21.43
N ALA A 438 0.54 -1.61 20.29
CA ALA A 438 -0.81 -1.27 19.83
C ALA A 438 -1.89 -1.64 20.87
N ALA A 439 -1.77 -2.82 21.50
CA ALA A 439 -2.69 -3.27 22.55
C ALA A 439 -2.66 -2.33 23.77
N GLU A 440 -1.47 -2.02 24.28
CA GLU A 440 -1.26 -1.09 25.39
C GLU A 440 -1.80 0.30 25.09
N LEU A 441 -1.54 0.82 23.87
CA LEU A 441 -2.01 2.14 23.49
C LEU A 441 -3.55 2.21 23.38
N ILE A 442 -4.19 1.15 22.90
CA ILE A 442 -5.65 1.04 22.86
C ILE A 442 -6.23 1.06 24.28
N GLU A 443 -5.62 0.37 25.24
CA GLU A 443 -6.04 0.43 26.64
C GLU A 443 -5.93 1.86 27.19
N ARG A 444 -4.81 2.55 26.92
CA ARG A 444 -4.62 3.95 27.32
C ARG A 444 -5.63 4.91 26.70
N PHE A 445 -6.09 4.66 25.47
CA PHE A 445 -7.18 5.44 24.86
C PHE A 445 -8.51 5.22 25.57
N GLU A 446 -8.81 3.98 25.95
CA GLU A 446 -10.06 3.63 26.63
C GLU A 446 -10.11 4.14 28.07
N ASP A 447 -8.96 4.17 28.75
CA ASP A 447 -8.84 4.69 30.11
C ASP A 447 -8.70 6.23 30.14
N GLY A 448 -8.61 6.88 28.97
CA GLY A 448 -8.47 8.32 28.85
C GLY A 448 -7.08 8.86 29.22
N GLU A 449 -6.08 7.97 29.32
CA GLU A 449 -4.68 8.30 29.62
C GLU A 449 -3.93 8.83 28.40
N ALA A 450 -4.41 8.52 27.20
CA ALA A 450 -3.89 9.01 25.93
C ALA A 450 -5.03 9.38 24.99
N SER A 451 -4.70 10.15 23.96
CA SER A 451 -5.64 10.51 22.89
C SER A 451 -4.92 10.54 21.55
N PRO A 452 -5.55 10.07 20.44
CA PRO A 452 -5.00 10.21 19.09
C PRO A 452 -4.63 11.66 18.74
N GLN A 453 -5.36 12.63 19.29
CA GLN A 453 -5.11 14.06 19.04
C GLN A 453 -3.85 14.56 19.73
N THR A 454 -3.52 14.04 20.92
CA THR A 454 -2.39 14.54 21.75
C THR A 454 -1.10 13.73 21.60
N LEU A 455 -1.14 12.55 20.98
CA LEU A 455 0.07 11.76 20.72
C LEU A 455 1.05 12.52 19.82
N GLU A 456 2.32 12.50 20.13
CA GLU A 456 3.38 13.11 19.32
C GLU A 456 4.61 12.20 19.36
N ASN A 457 5.40 12.19 18.29
CA ASN A 457 6.66 11.45 18.20
C ASN A 457 6.53 10.01 18.77
N THR A 458 5.58 9.22 18.25
CA THR A 458 5.26 7.89 18.75
C THR A 458 5.42 6.85 17.64
N PHE A 459 6.15 5.77 17.92
CA PHE A 459 6.14 4.54 17.15
C PHE A 459 5.21 3.54 17.82
N ILE A 460 4.18 3.10 17.11
CA ILE A 460 3.19 2.15 17.60
C ILE A 460 3.53 0.77 17.04
N MET A 461 3.89 -0.15 17.93
CA MET A 461 4.28 -1.51 17.60
C MET A 461 3.03 -2.38 17.36
N LEU A 462 2.88 -2.86 16.14
CA LEU A 462 1.88 -3.84 15.75
C LEU A 462 2.45 -5.26 15.88
N PRO A 463 1.75 -6.19 16.53
CA PRO A 463 2.12 -7.61 16.54
C PRO A 463 2.24 -8.14 15.11
N SER A 464 3.28 -8.94 14.84
CA SER A 464 3.72 -9.18 13.45
C SER A 464 4.23 -10.59 13.15
N ALA A 465 3.91 -11.59 13.98
CA ALA A 465 4.38 -12.95 13.77
C ALA A 465 3.91 -13.57 12.44
N GLU A 466 2.68 -13.29 12.01
CA GLU A 466 2.09 -13.79 10.77
C GLU A 466 2.03 -12.72 9.67
N LEU A 467 1.69 -11.46 9.99
CA LEU A 467 1.60 -10.35 9.03
C LEU A 467 2.93 -10.09 8.30
N SER A 468 4.04 -10.07 9.03
CA SER A 468 5.35 -9.84 8.40
C SER A 468 5.80 -10.99 7.48
N ARG A 469 5.21 -12.20 7.61
CA ARG A 469 5.51 -13.33 6.72
C ARG A 469 4.94 -13.12 5.31
N ALA A 470 3.94 -12.24 5.18
CA ALA A 470 3.37 -11.84 3.90
C ALA A 470 4.24 -10.82 3.13
N ARG A 471 5.34 -10.30 3.72
CA ARG A 471 6.25 -9.29 3.15
C ARG A 471 5.58 -7.98 2.70
N GLY A 472 4.92 -7.34 3.67
CA GLY A 472 4.53 -5.94 3.57
C GLY A 472 4.29 -5.38 4.95
N GLY A 473 4.62 -4.10 5.15
CA GLY A 473 4.43 -3.38 6.41
C GLY A 473 3.05 -2.76 6.55
N SER A 474 2.92 -1.91 7.57
CA SER A 474 1.68 -1.16 7.85
C SER A 474 1.34 -0.16 6.74
N HIS A 475 2.35 0.34 6.01
CA HIS A 475 2.15 1.21 4.85
C HIS A 475 1.53 0.42 3.68
N CYS A 476 2.06 -0.77 3.37
CA CYS A 476 1.51 -1.65 2.33
C CYS A 476 0.05 -2.04 2.57
N MET A 477 -0.36 -2.23 3.83
CA MET A 477 -1.74 -2.59 4.20
C MET A 477 -2.76 -1.45 4.07
N SER A 478 -2.31 -0.24 3.72
CA SER A 478 -3.13 0.97 3.68
C SER A 478 -3.15 1.66 2.33
N LEU A 479 -4.35 2.09 1.91
CA LEU A 479 -4.56 3.02 0.80
C LEU A 479 -5.25 4.27 1.34
N PRO A 480 -4.49 5.32 1.74
CA PRO A 480 -5.06 6.59 2.17
C PRO A 480 -5.95 7.20 1.07
N LEU A 481 -7.16 7.61 1.45
CA LEU A 481 -8.08 8.36 0.60
C LEU A 481 -8.17 9.83 0.98
N LEU A 482 -7.95 10.15 2.26
CA LEU A 482 -7.98 11.53 2.74
C LEU A 482 -6.92 11.72 3.82
N ARG A 483 -6.05 12.70 3.61
CA ARG A 483 -5.13 13.24 4.60
C ARG A 483 -5.27 14.76 4.68
N ASP A 484 -5.09 15.31 5.87
CA ASP A 484 -4.96 16.75 6.03
C ASP A 484 -3.73 17.27 5.28
N ALA A 485 -3.73 18.56 4.91
CA ALA A 485 -2.56 19.21 4.37
C ALA A 485 -1.46 19.37 5.43
N VAL A 486 -0.21 19.41 4.97
CA VAL A 486 1.02 19.58 5.75
C VAL A 486 1.66 20.88 5.31
#